data_AF-A0A0V0IRE4-F1
#
_entry.id   AF-A0A0V0IRE4-F1
#
_cell.length_a   1.000
_cell.length_b   1.000
_cell.length_c   1.000
_cell.angle_alpha   90.00
_cell.angle_beta   90.00
_cell.angle_gamma   90.00
#
_symmetry.space_group_name_H-M   'P 1'
#
loop_
_entity.id
_entity.type
_entity.pdbx_description
1 polymer ?
#
loop_
_entity_poly.entity_id
_entity_poly.type
_entity_poly.pdbx_seq_one_letter_code
_entity_poly.pdbx_strand_id
1 'polypeptide(L)'
;MAWENPFKEMANSKPLFLTIYATVLIGIVFSSVYVFSAIYSSPNSTFSLSMAPSTSSDEKAEPSVQASNFSHRQVDDASIPVKPQHQSKLLKPIWKVPPAGSKMPDLETFKLSKELVQERVTDNIVVVTFGNYAFMDFILTWVKHLTDMGVENLLVGAMDTKLLEALYWKGVPAFDMGSHMSTVDVGWGSPTFHKMGREKVVLIDSILPYGFELLMCDTDMVWLKNPLPYIARFPEADVLTSTDQVVPTVTDDRLDLWQQVGAAYNIGIFHWRATESAKKLAREWKEMILADDKIWDQNGFNELVHRQLGPSVDDDSGLVYAYDGNLKLGLLPASIFCSGHTYFIQSMFQHLRLEAYAVHTTFQYAGTEGKRHRLREGKVFYDPPEYYNPPGGLLTFKPSIPKNLLLDGEHTIDTHFTLVNYQMKQIRTALAVASVLNRTLVMPPLWCRLDRLWFGHPGILPGSLTRQPFVCPLDHVFEINVMLKEMANEEFGPGINIREYSLFENPSMPQEVKKSWLDVHLCQEGSLSCQVNSTSQSGVLKLPKHSTEETLKTAFSKFKDVKVIQFSSMQDAFDRFTDKTREEQFRNRVKRYVGIWCCVETHTPGHIYYDMYWDEKPGWKAAPPNSTKDDHPPW
;
A
#
# COMPACT_ATOMS: atom_id res chain seq x y z
N MET A 1 45.94 -21.20 -19.16
CA MET A 1 46.34 -22.61 -18.94
C MET A 1 45.39 -23.17 -17.90
N ALA A 2 44.54 -24.17 -18.09
CA ALA A 2 44.24 -25.08 -19.20
C ALA A 2 42.71 -25.33 -19.19
N TRP A 3 42.10 -25.56 -20.35
CA TRP A 3 40.71 -26.03 -20.47
C TRP A 3 40.67 -27.55 -20.26
N GLU A 4 39.83 -28.02 -19.34
CA GLU A 4 39.43 -29.42 -19.28
C GLU A 4 38.07 -29.64 -19.96
N ASN A 5 37.97 -30.78 -20.64
CA ASN A 5 37.00 -31.15 -21.64
C ASN A 5 35.70 -31.71 -20.99
N PRO A 6 34.49 -31.20 -21.29
CA PRO A 6 33.24 -31.57 -20.59
C PRO A 6 32.82 -33.04 -20.76
N PHE A 7 33.44 -33.77 -21.69
CA PHE A 7 33.04 -35.13 -22.03
C PHE A 7 33.65 -36.22 -21.14
N LYS A 8 34.56 -35.87 -20.21
CA LYS A 8 35.21 -36.86 -19.34
C LYS A 8 34.45 -37.19 -18.06
N GLU A 9 33.51 -36.34 -17.64
CA GLU A 9 32.71 -36.58 -16.43
C GLU A 9 31.48 -37.47 -16.67
N MET A 10 31.08 -37.68 -17.93
CA MET A 10 29.87 -38.45 -18.25
C MET A 10 30.07 -39.97 -18.15
N ALA A 11 31.32 -40.45 -18.16
CA ALA A 11 31.67 -41.87 -18.13
C ALA A 11 31.55 -42.55 -16.76
N ASN A 12 31.33 -41.80 -15.67
CA ASN A 12 31.23 -42.33 -14.30
C ASN A 12 29.85 -42.16 -13.65
N SER A 13 28.81 -41.81 -14.42
CA SER A 13 27.45 -41.65 -13.89
C SER A 13 26.71 -42.99 -13.76
N LYS A 14 26.13 -43.24 -12.59
CA LYS A 14 25.39 -44.47 -12.25
C LYS A 14 24.20 -44.68 -13.22
N PRO A 15 23.82 -45.94 -13.55
CA PRO A 15 22.84 -46.28 -14.60
C PRO A 15 21.47 -45.61 -14.46
N LEU A 16 21.08 -45.16 -13.26
CA LEU A 16 19.84 -44.42 -13.02
C LEU A 16 19.80 -43.06 -13.76
N PHE A 17 20.93 -42.37 -13.88
CA PHE A 17 20.98 -41.05 -14.52
C PHE A 17 20.88 -41.14 -16.05
N LEU A 18 21.45 -42.20 -16.66
CA LEU A 18 21.31 -42.44 -18.09
C LEU A 18 19.83 -42.67 -18.48
N THR A 19 19.08 -43.40 -17.65
CA THR A 19 17.66 -43.67 -17.86
C THR A 19 16.81 -42.40 -17.76
N ILE A 20 17.12 -41.50 -16.83
CA ILE A 20 16.43 -40.21 -16.69
C ILE A 20 16.71 -39.33 -17.91
N TYR A 21 17.98 -39.20 -18.34
CA TYR A 21 18.32 -38.41 -19.52
C TYR A 21 17.70 -38.97 -20.81
N ALA A 22 17.66 -40.30 -20.98
CA ALA A 22 16.99 -40.94 -22.10
C ALA A 22 15.48 -40.69 -22.09
N THR A 23 14.84 -40.74 -20.92
CA THR A 23 13.39 -40.50 -20.78
C THR A 23 13.02 -39.05 -21.08
N VAL A 24 13.85 -38.09 -20.63
CA VAL A 24 13.66 -36.67 -20.92
C VAL A 24 13.86 -36.38 -22.41
N LEU A 25 14.88 -36.96 -23.05
CA LEU A 25 15.10 -36.81 -24.49
C LEU A 25 13.95 -37.41 -25.32
N ILE A 26 13.44 -38.59 -24.95
CA ILE A 26 12.28 -39.20 -25.61
C ILE A 26 11.02 -38.34 -25.40
N GLY A 27 10.82 -37.79 -24.20
CA GLY A 27 9.70 -36.88 -23.90
C GLY A 27 9.74 -35.57 -24.71
N ILE A 28 10.93 -35.00 -24.93
CA ILE A 28 11.11 -33.81 -25.78
C ILE A 28 10.82 -34.15 -27.25
N VAL A 29 11.26 -35.31 -27.75
CA VAL A 29 10.98 -35.74 -29.12
C VAL A 29 9.48 -36.00 -29.33
N PHE A 30 8.81 -36.68 -28.40
CA PHE A 30 7.36 -36.91 -28.48
C PHE A 30 6.55 -35.61 -28.41
N SER A 31 6.95 -34.67 -27.55
CA SER A 31 6.30 -33.36 -27.43
C SER A 31 6.48 -32.53 -28.70
N SER A 32 7.67 -32.58 -29.30
CA SER A 32 7.94 -31.94 -30.60
C SER A 32 7.05 -32.51 -31.70
N VAL A 33 6.93 -33.84 -31.79
CA VAL A 33 6.09 -34.50 -32.81
C VAL A 33 4.61 -34.19 -32.61
N TYR A 34 4.12 -34.11 -31.37
CA TYR A 34 2.74 -33.74 -31.05
C TYR A 34 2.42 -32.31 -31.49
N VAL A 35 3.29 -31.34 -31.13
CA VAL A 35 3.13 -29.92 -31.51
C VAL A 35 3.19 -29.74 -33.02
N PHE A 36 4.11 -30.40 -33.72
CA PHE A 36 4.18 -30.35 -35.18
C PHE A 36 2.98 -31.05 -35.86
N SER A 37 2.42 -32.12 -35.27
CA SER A 37 1.22 -32.77 -35.81
C SER A 37 -0.06 -31.94 -35.64
N ALA A 38 -0.16 -31.17 -34.55
CA ALA A 38 -1.29 -30.27 -34.27
C ALA A 38 -1.31 -29.04 -35.19
N ILE A 39 -0.12 -28.55 -35.61
CA ILE A 39 0.02 -27.39 -36.51
C ILE A 39 -0.30 -27.76 -37.97
N TYR A 40 -0.08 -29.01 -38.39
CA TYR A 40 -0.31 -29.45 -39.77
C TYR A 40 -1.67 -30.13 -40.02
N SER A 41 -2.51 -30.27 -38.98
CA SER A 41 -3.81 -30.97 -39.07
C SER A 41 -4.99 -30.01 -38.88
N SER A 42 -5.15 -29.01 -39.76
CA SER A 42 -6.47 -28.39 -40.05
C SER A 42 -6.43 -27.50 -41.30
N PRO A 43 -7.16 -27.84 -42.39
CA PRO A 43 -7.51 -26.92 -43.45
C PRO A 43 -8.97 -26.41 -43.35
N ASN A 44 -9.12 -25.08 -43.48
CA ASN A 44 -10.23 -24.26 -44.00
C ASN A 44 -11.65 -24.29 -43.36
N SER A 45 -12.07 -23.13 -42.82
CA SER A 45 -13.24 -22.41 -43.37
C SER A 45 -13.19 -20.90 -43.07
N THR A 46 -13.55 -20.12 -44.08
CA THR A 46 -13.47 -18.67 -44.24
C THR A 46 -14.72 -17.94 -43.74
N PHE A 47 -14.56 -16.74 -43.18
CA PHE A 47 -15.58 -15.68 -43.27
C PHE A 47 -14.92 -14.33 -43.53
N SER A 48 -15.24 -13.73 -44.68
CA SER A 48 -14.77 -12.44 -45.17
C SER A 48 -15.68 -11.30 -44.69
N LEU A 49 -15.11 -10.23 -44.14
CA LEU A 49 -15.80 -8.96 -43.89
C LEU A 49 -15.62 -8.02 -45.10
N SER A 50 -16.72 -7.71 -45.78
CA SER A 50 -16.79 -6.68 -46.81
C SER A 50 -16.97 -5.30 -46.17
N MET A 51 -16.02 -4.41 -46.43
CA MET A 51 -16.11 -2.96 -46.19
C MET A 51 -16.97 -2.29 -47.27
N ALA A 52 -17.84 -1.36 -46.86
CA ALA A 52 -18.37 -0.31 -47.72
C ALA A 52 -18.37 1.03 -46.95
N PRO A 53 -17.94 2.15 -47.57
CA PRO A 53 -17.81 3.46 -46.91
C PRO A 53 -18.94 4.44 -47.30
N SER A 54 -19.29 5.39 -46.42
CA SER A 54 -19.84 6.72 -46.77
C SER A 54 -19.91 7.59 -45.51
N THR A 55 -19.08 8.63 -45.41
CA THR A 55 -19.32 10.05 -45.75
C THR A 55 -20.03 10.87 -44.66
N SER A 56 -19.32 11.93 -44.29
CA SER A 56 -19.67 13.06 -43.44
C SER A 56 -20.90 13.84 -43.90
N SER A 57 -21.68 14.34 -42.93
CA SER A 57 -22.33 15.66 -43.04
C SER A 57 -22.42 16.29 -41.65
N ASP A 58 -21.89 17.50 -41.56
CA ASP A 58 -22.14 18.47 -40.50
C ASP A 58 -23.64 18.79 -40.43
N GLU A 59 -24.20 18.87 -39.23
CA GLU A 59 -25.15 19.95 -38.91
C GLU A 59 -25.28 20.18 -37.40
N LYS A 60 -25.25 21.47 -37.05
CA LYS A 60 -25.42 22.04 -35.71
C LYS A 60 -26.81 21.75 -35.16
N ALA A 61 -26.90 21.32 -33.89
CA ALA A 61 -28.04 21.61 -33.03
C ALA A 61 -27.65 21.43 -31.55
N GLU A 62 -27.75 22.50 -30.75
CA GLU A 62 -27.91 22.39 -29.30
C GLU A 62 -29.24 21.67 -28.97
N PRO A 63 -29.33 21.01 -27.80
CA PRO A 63 -30.50 21.33 -26.98
C PRO A 63 -30.22 21.39 -25.47
N SER A 64 -30.61 22.54 -24.92
CA SER A 64 -31.49 22.74 -23.76
C SER A 64 -31.49 21.72 -22.61
N VAL A 65 -31.18 22.26 -21.44
CA VAL A 65 -31.65 21.85 -20.10
C VAL A 65 -33.14 21.48 -20.14
N GLN A 66 -33.46 20.22 -19.82
CA GLN A 66 -34.76 19.85 -19.30
C GLN A 66 -34.60 18.78 -18.22
N ALA A 67 -34.95 19.18 -16.99
CA ALA A 67 -35.17 18.29 -15.87
C ALA A 67 -36.35 17.36 -16.18
N SER A 68 -36.12 16.05 -16.15
CA SER A 68 -37.19 15.06 -16.22
C SER A 68 -37.41 14.46 -14.83
N ASN A 69 -38.50 14.90 -14.21
CA ASN A 69 -39.16 14.24 -13.07
C ASN A 69 -39.41 12.77 -13.40
N PHE A 70 -38.81 11.85 -12.64
CA PHE A 70 -39.28 10.47 -12.57
C PHE A 70 -40.21 10.31 -11.37
N SER A 71 -41.46 10.11 -11.74
CA SER A 71 -42.61 9.79 -10.90
C SER A 71 -42.38 8.59 -9.99
N HIS A 72 -42.67 8.79 -8.71
CA HIS A 72 -42.93 7.76 -7.70
C HIS A 72 -43.82 6.64 -8.26
N ARG A 73 -43.30 5.41 -8.29
CA ARG A 73 -44.13 4.22 -8.18
C ARG A 73 -44.19 3.82 -6.71
N GLN A 74 -45.36 4.04 -6.12
CA GLN A 74 -45.81 3.38 -4.89
C GLN A 74 -45.65 1.87 -5.07
N VAL A 75 -44.87 1.25 -4.19
CA VAL A 75 -44.95 -0.20 -3.94
C VAL A 75 -45.66 -0.34 -2.61
N ASP A 76 -46.75 -1.08 -2.65
CA ASP A 76 -47.66 -1.32 -1.54
C ASP A 76 -46.94 -1.94 -0.34
N ASP A 77 -47.28 -1.36 0.81
CA ASP A 77 -46.92 -1.78 2.16
C ASP A 77 -47.58 -3.13 2.48
N ALA A 78 -46.82 -4.21 2.30
CA ALA A 78 -47.11 -5.50 2.91
C ALA A 78 -46.15 -5.70 4.08
N SER A 79 -46.46 -5.05 5.20
CA SER A 79 -45.80 -5.20 6.48
C SER A 79 -45.82 -6.66 6.95
N ILE A 80 -44.72 -7.38 6.76
CA ILE A 80 -44.43 -8.61 7.51
C ILE A 80 -43.93 -8.16 8.89
N PRO A 81 -44.57 -8.56 10.01
CA PRO A 81 -44.12 -8.13 11.32
C PRO A 81 -42.83 -8.87 11.69
N VAL A 82 -41.69 -8.20 11.49
CA VAL A 82 -40.44 -8.59 12.13
C VAL A 82 -40.62 -8.36 13.63
N LYS A 83 -40.75 -9.45 14.40
CA LYS A 83 -40.67 -9.40 15.85
C LYS A 83 -39.30 -8.85 16.24
N PRO A 84 -39.20 -7.75 17.01
CA PRO A 84 -37.94 -7.35 17.60
C PRO A 84 -37.67 -8.25 18.79
N GLN A 85 -36.96 -9.36 18.55
CA GLN A 85 -36.36 -10.15 19.61
C GLN A 85 -34.87 -10.25 19.36
N HIS A 86 -34.14 -9.20 19.72
CA HIS A 86 -32.84 -9.34 20.35
C HIS A 86 -32.64 -8.12 21.25
N GLN A 87 -32.63 -8.35 22.56
CA GLN A 87 -32.08 -7.38 23.51
C GLN A 87 -30.61 -7.19 23.10
N SER A 88 -30.31 -6.06 22.46
CA SER A 88 -28.93 -5.59 22.32
C SER A 88 -28.37 -5.48 23.74
N LYS A 89 -27.53 -6.44 24.14
CA LYS A 89 -26.61 -6.23 25.24
C LYS A 89 -25.80 -5.00 24.83
N LEU A 90 -26.00 -3.89 25.52
CA LEU A 90 -25.27 -2.66 25.26
C LEU A 90 -23.78 -3.01 25.39
N LEU A 91 -23.07 -3.00 24.26
CA LEU A 91 -21.65 -3.33 24.22
C LEU A 91 -20.90 -2.38 25.16
N LYS A 92 -19.82 -2.88 25.77
CA LYS A 92 -18.95 -1.99 26.56
C LYS A 92 -18.42 -0.89 25.63
N PRO A 93 -18.53 0.39 26.02
CA PRO A 93 -18.12 1.50 25.17
C PRO A 93 -16.63 1.38 24.84
N ILE A 94 -16.27 1.68 23.59
CA ILE A 94 -14.89 1.77 23.13
C ILE A 94 -14.40 3.21 23.37
N TRP A 95 -13.09 3.39 23.58
CA TRP A 95 -12.46 4.68 23.91
C TRP A 95 -12.80 5.25 25.29
N LYS A 96 -13.59 4.52 26.08
CA LYS A 96 -13.81 4.86 27.49
C LYS A 96 -12.65 4.34 28.32
N VAL A 97 -11.71 5.22 28.62
CA VAL A 97 -10.53 4.89 29.43
C VAL A 97 -10.94 4.47 30.86
N PRO A 98 -10.23 3.50 31.46
CA PRO A 98 -10.45 3.15 32.87
C PRO A 98 -10.26 4.35 33.82
N PRO A 99 -10.94 4.40 34.97
CA PRO A 99 -10.80 5.50 35.92
C PRO A 99 -9.35 5.72 36.38
N ALA A 100 -8.94 6.97 36.52
CA ALA A 100 -7.63 7.32 37.04
C ALA A 100 -7.39 6.68 38.43
N GLY A 101 -6.24 6.02 38.61
CA GLY A 101 -5.90 5.32 39.85
C GLY A 101 -6.53 3.93 40.01
N SER A 102 -7.34 3.45 39.06
CA SER A 102 -7.76 2.05 39.01
C SER A 102 -6.57 1.12 38.74
N LYS A 103 -6.68 -0.15 39.12
CA LYS A 103 -5.73 -1.19 38.74
C LYS A 103 -6.24 -1.93 37.52
N MET A 104 -5.34 -2.30 36.62
CA MET A 104 -5.67 -3.23 35.55
C MET A 104 -6.02 -4.60 36.16
N PRO A 105 -7.05 -5.30 35.65
CA PRO A 105 -7.33 -6.69 36.01
C PRO A 105 -6.14 -7.61 35.77
N ASP A 106 -6.13 -8.77 36.43
CA ASP A 106 -5.10 -9.79 36.21
C ASP A 106 -5.09 -10.25 34.75
N LEU A 107 -3.90 -10.59 34.22
CA LEU A 107 -3.73 -11.00 32.82
C LEU A 107 -4.62 -12.20 32.43
N GLU A 108 -4.89 -13.11 33.36
CA GLU A 108 -5.80 -14.25 33.16
C GLU A 108 -7.22 -13.83 32.72
N THR A 109 -7.67 -12.62 33.09
CA THR A 109 -8.98 -12.10 32.67
C THR A 109 -9.04 -11.73 31.19
N PHE A 110 -7.89 -11.58 30.55
CA PHE A 110 -7.75 -11.27 29.12
C PHE A 110 -7.50 -12.51 28.27
N LYS A 111 -7.46 -13.72 28.86
CA LYS A 111 -7.27 -14.95 28.11
C LYS A 111 -8.43 -15.17 27.13
N LEU A 112 -8.11 -15.55 25.89
CA LEU A 112 -9.12 -15.87 24.88
C LEU A 112 -10.07 -16.95 25.40
N SER A 113 -11.36 -16.62 25.45
CA SER A 113 -12.45 -17.51 25.86
C SER A 113 -13.71 -17.21 25.05
N LYS A 114 -14.66 -18.16 25.04
CA LYS A 114 -15.95 -17.94 24.38
C LYS A 114 -16.69 -16.76 25.01
N GLU A 115 -16.62 -16.62 26.33
CA GLU A 115 -17.28 -15.57 27.09
C GLU A 115 -16.73 -14.19 26.73
N LEU A 116 -15.39 -14.06 26.61
CA LEU A 116 -14.73 -12.82 26.23
C LEU A 116 -15.14 -12.38 24.82
N VAL A 117 -15.13 -13.30 23.85
CA VAL A 117 -15.54 -13.01 22.48
C VAL A 117 -17.04 -12.65 22.42
N GLN A 118 -17.88 -13.37 23.16
CA GLN A 118 -19.32 -13.14 23.24
C GLN A 118 -19.67 -11.73 23.77
N GLU A 119 -18.81 -11.08 24.55
CA GLU A 119 -19.01 -9.69 24.98
C GLU A 119 -19.01 -8.69 23.82
N ARG A 120 -18.46 -9.07 22.66
CA ARG A 120 -18.32 -8.22 21.49
C ARG A 120 -19.16 -8.65 20.29
N VAL A 121 -19.54 -9.92 20.19
CA VAL A 121 -20.34 -10.44 19.08
C VAL A 121 -21.66 -9.69 18.93
N THR A 122 -21.95 -9.25 17.70
CA THR A 122 -23.24 -8.68 17.28
C THR A 122 -23.67 -9.42 16.01
N ASP A 123 -24.94 -9.82 15.89
CA ASP A 123 -25.45 -10.59 14.74
C ASP A 123 -24.61 -11.83 14.41
N ASN A 124 -24.15 -12.53 15.46
CA ASN A 124 -23.26 -13.69 15.41
C ASN A 124 -21.86 -13.44 14.80
N ILE A 125 -21.48 -12.20 14.52
CA ILE A 125 -20.18 -11.85 13.93
C ILE A 125 -19.33 -10.97 14.86
N VAL A 126 -18.02 -11.23 14.89
CA VAL A 126 -17.01 -10.39 15.53
C VAL A 126 -15.93 -10.00 14.51
N VAL A 127 -15.51 -8.73 14.56
CA VAL A 127 -14.44 -8.19 13.72
C VAL A 127 -13.14 -8.21 14.52
N VAL A 128 -12.11 -8.88 14.01
CA VAL A 128 -10.87 -9.11 14.75
C VAL A 128 -9.65 -8.68 13.94
N THR A 129 -8.72 -8.01 14.61
CA THR A 129 -7.35 -7.81 14.14
C THR A 129 -6.39 -8.22 15.25
N PHE A 130 -5.09 -8.28 14.95
CA PHE A 130 -4.07 -8.74 15.87
C PHE A 130 -2.70 -8.17 15.53
N GLY A 131 -1.87 -7.93 16.54
CA GLY A 131 -0.53 -7.40 16.32
C GLY A 131 0.29 -7.34 17.60
N ASN A 132 1.51 -6.82 17.48
CA ASN A 132 2.37 -6.50 18.62
C ASN A 132 2.43 -4.99 18.86
N TYR A 133 3.12 -4.57 19.91
CA TYR A 133 3.23 -3.16 20.30
C TYR A 133 3.81 -2.25 19.19
N ALA A 134 4.61 -2.78 18.27
CA ALA A 134 5.20 -2.00 17.19
C ALA A 134 4.13 -1.49 16.19
N PHE A 135 2.98 -2.15 16.11
CA PHE A 135 1.86 -1.77 15.24
C PHE A 135 0.72 -1.08 16.02
N MET A 136 0.97 -0.57 17.23
CA MET A 136 -0.04 0.13 18.03
C MET A 136 -0.75 1.25 17.24
N ASP A 137 -0.01 2.05 16.48
CA ASP A 137 -0.56 3.14 15.67
C ASP A 137 -1.48 2.65 14.53
N PHE A 138 -1.12 1.54 13.86
CA PHE A 138 -1.98 0.86 12.90
C PHE A 138 -3.24 0.30 13.56
N ILE A 139 -3.12 -0.35 14.73
CA ILE A 139 -4.26 -0.86 15.50
C ILE A 139 -5.21 0.28 15.87
N LEU A 140 -4.70 1.39 16.38
CA LEU A 140 -5.53 2.54 16.74
C LEU A 140 -6.19 3.18 15.51
N THR A 141 -5.50 3.20 14.37
CA THR A 141 -6.10 3.60 13.09
C THR A 141 -7.28 2.69 12.75
N TRP A 142 -7.07 1.37 12.79
CA TRP A 142 -8.11 0.38 12.50
C TRP A 142 -9.34 0.51 13.41
N VAL A 143 -9.13 0.62 14.73
CA VAL A 143 -10.22 0.80 15.71
C VAL A 143 -10.96 2.12 15.45
N LYS A 144 -10.22 3.20 15.14
CA LYS A 144 -10.82 4.52 14.90
C LYS A 144 -11.77 4.51 13.72
N HIS A 145 -11.36 3.90 12.60
CA HIS A 145 -12.20 3.80 11.41
C HIS A 145 -13.48 3.00 11.65
N LEU A 146 -13.38 1.83 12.29
CA LEU A 146 -14.54 1.02 12.61
C LEU A 146 -15.51 1.74 13.56
N THR A 147 -14.99 2.36 14.62
CA THR A 147 -15.81 3.08 15.60
C THR A 147 -16.47 4.33 15.01
N ASP A 148 -15.80 5.07 14.12
CA ASP A 148 -16.40 6.20 13.40
C ASP A 148 -17.57 5.78 12.51
N MET A 149 -17.58 4.52 12.04
CA MET A 149 -18.65 3.92 11.25
C MET A 149 -19.72 3.22 12.11
N GLY A 150 -19.64 3.31 13.44
CA GLY A 150 -20.56 2.67 14.37
C GLY A 150 -20.37 1.14 14.50
N VAL A 151 -19.24 0.60 14.06
CA VAL A 151 -18.90 -0.81 14.19
C VAL A 151 -18.19 -1.04 15.52
N GLU A 152 -18.93 -1.54 16.52
CA GLU A 152 -18.43 -1.73 17.89
C GLU A 152 -18.18 -3.20 18.28
N ASN A 153 -18.56 -4.14 17.42
CA ASN A 153 -18.35 -5.58 17.58
C ASN A 153 -16.93 -6.01 17.21
N LEU A 154 -15.94 -5.24 17.71
CA LEU A 154 -14.53 -5.45 17.42
C LEU A 154 -13.75 -5.98 18.63
N LEU A 155 -12.65 -6.69 18.35
CA LEU A 155 -11.74 -7.22 19.35
C LEU A 155 -10.31 -7.27 18.81
N VAL A 156 -9.32 -6.90 19.62
CA VAL A 156 -7.90 -6.91 19.22
C VAL A 156 -7.14 -8.03 19.92
N GLY A 157 -6.48 -8.90 19.15
CA GLY A 157 -5.53 -9.88 19.68
C GLY A 157 -4.18 -9.24 19.97
N ALA A 158 -3.81 -9.13 21.24
CA ALA A 158 -2.51 -8.61 21.64
C ALA A 158 -1.47 -9.75 21.68
N MET A 159 -0.43 -9.65 20.86
CA MET A 159 0.64 -10.66 20.79
C MET A 159 1.69 -10.54 21.90
N ASP A 160 1.65 -9.44 22.65
CA ASP A 160 2.52 -9.13 23.77
C ASP A 160 1.79 -8.31 24.87
N THR A 161 2.28 -8.43 26.11
CA THR A 161 1.67 -7.78 27.28
C THR A 161 1.69 -6.26 27.21
N LYS A 162 2.71 -5.66 26.59
CA LYS A 162 2.85 -4.20 26.49
C LYS A 162 1.74 -3.62 25.61
N LEU A 163 1.40 -4.28 24.50
CA LEU A 163 0.25 -3.93 23.68
C LEU A 163 -1.06 -4.09 24.46
N LEU A 164 -1.26 -5.23 25.12
CA LEU A 164 -2.47 -5.50 25.89
C LEU A 164 -2.75 -4.40 26.93
N GLU A 165 -1.74 -4.08 27.74
CA GLU A 165 -1.82 -3.02 28.75
C GLU A 165 -2.16 -1.67 28.11
N ALA A 166 -1.46 -1.31 27.03
CA ALA A 166 -1.66 -0.02 26.38
C ALA A 166 -3.04 0.10 25.70
N LEU A 167 -3.60 -0.98 25.16
CA LEU A 167 -4.96 -1.02 24.63
C LEU A 167 -6.01 -0.91 25.75
N TYR A 168 -5.81 -1.63 26.86
CA TYR A 168 -6.67 -1.54 28.05
C TYR A 168 -6.77 -0.10 28.55
N TRP A 169 -5.64 0.59 28.70
CA TRP A 169 -5.61 1.99 29.17
C TRP A 169 -6.18 2.99 28.16
N LYS A 170 -6.35 2.59 26.90
CA LYS A 170 -7.05 3.38 25.86
C LYS A 170 -8.54 3.05 25.75
N GLY A 171 -9.05 2.10 26.55
CA GLY A 171 -10.43 1.63 26.45
C GLY A 171 -10.69 0.86 25.14
N VAL A 172 -9.66 0.22 24.58
CA VAL A 172 -9.78 -0.63 23.39
C VAL A 172 -9.97 -2.09 23.82
N PRO A 173 -10.92 -2.84 23.25
CA PRO A 173 -11.20 -4.21 23.65
C PRO A 173 -10.11 -5.13 23.12
N ALA A 174 -9.46 -5.87 24.02
CA ALA A 174 -8.36 -6.74 23.65
C ALA A 174 -8.35 -8.04 24.46
N PHE A 175 -7.68 -9.05 23.92
CA PHE A 175 -7.36 -10.31 24.60
C PHE A 175 -5.88 -10.63 24.44
N ASP A 176 -5.34 -11.41 25.36
CA ASP A 176 -3.99 -11.95 25.27
C ASP A 176 -3.97 -13.18 24.35
N MET A 177 -3.13 -13.13 23.31
CA MET A 177 -2.91 -14.28 22.42
C MET A 177 -2.00 -15.34 23.05
N GLY A 178 -1.27 -15.03 24.13
CA GLY A 178 -0.33 -15.95 24.78
C GLY A 178 0.93 -16.25 23.95
N SER A 179 1.15 -15.52 22.85
CA SER A 179 2.26 -15.75 21.91
C SER A 179 3.61 -15.22 22.41
N HIS A 180 3.62 -14.29 23.38
CA HIS A 180 4.79 -13.62 23.95
C HIS A 180 5.80 -13.13 22.87
N MET A 181 5.29 -12.48 21.83
CA MET A 181 6.10 -12.06 20.68
C MET A 181 6.95 -10.83 20.99
N SER A 182 7.95 -10.59 20.13
CA SER A 182 8.78 -9.39 20.19
C SER A 182 7.93 -8.12 20.12
N THR A 183 8.31 -7.08 20.87
CA THR A 183 7.64 -5.76 20.86
C THR A 183 8.16 -4.82 19.77
N VAL A 184 9.15 -5.27 18.98
CA VAL A 184 9.68 -4.53 17.83
C VAL A 184 9.12 -5.06 16.52
N ASP A 185 9.10 -4.21 15.49
CA ASP A 185 8.80 -4.65 14.13
C ASP A 185 9.91 -5.60 13.64
N VAL A 186 9.50 -6.79 13.21
CA VAL A 186 10.39 -7.86 12.77
C VAL A 186 10.62 -7.85 11.26
N GLY A 187 9.92 -6.98 10.53
CA GLY A 187 10.02 -6.84 9.08
C GLY A 187 9.35 -7.99 8.31
N TRP A 188 8.80 -7.64 7.15
CA TRP A 188 8.15 -8.59 6.24
C TRP A 188 9.12 -9.68 5.75
N GLY A 189 8.64 -10.92 5.67
CA GLY A 189 9.41 -12.08 5.19
C GLY A 189 10.46 -12.63 6.16
N SER A 190 10.60 -12.07 7.38
CA SER A 190 11.49 -12.61 8.40
C SER A 190 10.96 -13.92 9.02
N PRO A 191 11.82 -14.76 9.62
CA PRO A 191 11.36 -15.95 10.35
C PRO A 191 10.35 -15.63 11.46
N THR A 192 10.50 -14.48 12.12
CA THR A 192 9.55 -14.04 13.15
C THR A 192 8.25 -13.52 12.56
N PHE A 193 8.26 -12.90 11.37
CA PHE A 193 7.04 -12.57 10.62
C PHE A 193 6.28 -13.84 10.22
N HIS A 194 6.95 -14.87 9.73
CA HIS A 194 6.31 -16.17 9.48
C HIS A 194 5.70 -16.77 10.75
N LYS A 195 6.38 -16.63 11.89
CA LYS A 195 5.81 -17.03 13.19
C LYS A 195 4.56 -16.23 13.55
N MET A 196 4.52 -14.91 13.29
CA MET A 196 3.32 -14.08 13.51
C MET A 196 2.14 -14.52 12.63
N GLY A 197 2.39 -14.81 11.35
CA GLY A 197 1.35 -15.30 10.43
C GLY A 197 0.69 -16.61 10.91
N ARG A 198 1.44 -17.47 11.62
CA ARG A 198 0.87 -18.70 12.20
C ARG A 198 -0.11 -18.45 13.34
N GLU A 199 0.13 -17.41 14.14
CA GLU A 199 -0.77 -17.05 15.24
C GLU A 199 -2.16 -16.66 14.73
N LYS A 200 -2.26 -16.11 13.51
CA LYS A 200 -3.55 -15.85 12.82
C LYS A 200 -4.34 -17.14 12.65
N VAL A 201 -3.70 -18.19 12.15
CA VAL A 201 -4.36 -19.47 11.87
C VAL A 201 -4.75 -20.20 13.15
N VAL A 202 -3.89 -20.14 14.18
CA VAL A 202 -4.21 -20.64 15.53
C VAL A 202 -5.42 -19.90 16.11
N LEU A 203 -5.49 -18.58 15.94
CA LEU A 203 -6.62 -17.79 16.41
C LEU A 203 -7.93 -18.16 15.70
N ILE A 204 -7.90 -18.35 14.38
CA ILE A 204 -9.09 -18.75 13.60
C ILE A 204 -9.58 -20.12 14.08
N ASP A 205 -8.70 -21.12 14.18
CA ASP A 205 -9.05 -22.45 14.69
C ASP A 205 -9.53 -22.42 16.16
N SER A 206 -9.13 -21.42 16.94
CA SER A 206 -9.60 -21.23 18.33
C SER A 206 -10.99 -20.60 18.41
N ILE A 207 -11.32 -19.63 17.54
CA ILE A 207 -12.59 -18.90 17.58
C ILE A 207 -13.72 -19.66 16.89
N LEU A 208 -13.48 -20.31 15.74
CA LEU A 208 -14.55 -20.99 14.99
C LEU A 208 -15.31 -22.06 15.82
N PRO A 209 -14.68 -22.85 16.71
CA PRO A 209 -15.38 -23.75 17.61
C PRO A 209 -16.35 -23.08 18.59
N TYR A 210 -16.19 -21.78 18.88
CA TYR A 210 -17.14 -21.04 19.73
C TYR A 210 -18.52 -20.86 19.07
N GLY A 211 -18.59 -20.99 17.74
CA GLY A 211 -19.82 -20.89 16.95
C GLY A 211 -20.10 -19.49 16.37
N PHE A 212 -19.16 -18.55 16.54
CA PHE A 212 -19.26 -17.19 15.99
C PHE A 212 -18.66 -17.10 14.59
N GLU A 213 -19.22 -16.23 13.76
CA GLU A 213 -18.58 -15.78 12.53
C GLU A 213 -17.44 -14.81 12.85
N LEU A 214 -16.37 -14.90 12.08
CA LEU A 214 -15.14 -14.16 12.29
C LEU A 214 -14.80 -13.37 11.02
N LEU A 215 -14.86 -12.04 11.08
CA LEU A 215 -14.24 -11.17 10.08
C LEU A 215 -12.85 -10.80 10.60
N MET A 216 -11.83 -11.44 10.05
CA MET A 216 -10.45 -11.28 10.49
C MET A 216 -9.64 -10.55 9.42
N CYS A 217 -8.77 -9.66 9.87
CA CYS A 217 -7.91 -8.90 8.99
C CYS A 217 -6.53 -8.65 9.60
N ASP A 218 -5.53 -8.47 8.74
CA ASP A 218 -4.19 -8.04 9.16
C ASP A 218 -4.26 -6.62 9.77
N THR A 219 -3.27 -6.23 10.57
CA THR A 219 -3.27 -4.92 11.25
C THR A 219 -2.96 -3.76 10.31
N ASP A 220 -2.31 -4.03 9.19
CA ASP A 220 -1.85 -3.04 8.20
C ASP A 220 -2.85 -2.86 7.04
N MET A 221 -4.12 -3.12 7.30
CA MET A 221 -5.25 -2.72 6.45
C MET A 221 -6.15 -1.72 7.18
N VAL A 222 -6.89 -0.92 6.41
CA VAL A 222 -7.83 0.08 6.93
C VAL A 222 -9.20 -0.13 6.30
N TRP A 223 -10.24 -0.18 7.14
CA TRP A 223 -11.64 -0.14 6.71
C TRP A 223 -12.05 1.29 6.37
N LEU A 224 -12.67 1.49 5.20
CA LEU A 224 -13.13 2.78 4.69
C LEU A 224 -14.66 2.88 4.64
N LYS A 225 -15.33 1.73 4.69
CA LYS A 225 -16.79 1.57 4.75
C LYS A 225 -17.12 0.39 5.65
N ASN A 226 -18.30 0.42 6.30
CA ASN A 226 -18.75 -0.68 7.16
C ASN A 226 -18.85 -1.97 6.33
N PRO A 227 -18.04 -3.01 6.62
CA PRO A 227 -18.01 -4.22 5.80
C PRO A 227 -19.17 -5.17 6.04
N LEU A 228 -19.83 -5.10 7.20
CA LEU A 228 -20.82 -6.10 7.62
C LEU A 228 -22.01 -6.22 6.66
N PRO A 229 -22.61 -5.11 6.15
CA PRO A 229 -23.68 -5.19 5.15
C PRO A 229 -23.24 -5.85 3.84
N TYR A 230 -21.99 -5.67 3.44
CA TYR A 230 -21.46 -6.31 2.23
C TYR A 230 -21.34 -7.82 2.42
N ILE A 231 -20.72 -8.24 3.54
CA ILE A 231 -20.55 -9.66 3.88
C ILE A 231 -21.92 -10.37 4.00
N ALA A 232 -22.91 -9.70 4.58
CA ALA A 232 -24.26 -10.25 4.75
C ALA A 232 -25.00 -10.58 3.43
N ARG A 233 -24.53 -10.08 2.27
CA ARG A 233 -25.06 -10.44 0.94
C ARG A 233 -24.81 -11.90 0.58
N PHE A 234 -23.86 -12.57 1.24
CA PHE A 234 -23.42 -13.93 0.92
C PHE A 234 -23.66 -14.88 2.12
N PRO A 235 -24.93 -15.13 2.52
CA PRO A 235 -25.27 -15.96 3.67
C PRO A 235 -24.90 -17.45 3.49
N GLU A 236 -24.55 -17.87 2.28
CA GLU A 236 -24.12 -19.23 1.99
C GLU A 236 -22.60 -19.42 1.97
N ALA A 237 -21.80 -18.36 1.91
CA ALA A 237 -20.35 -18.45 1.78
C ALA A 237 -19.70 -18.94 3.08
N ASP A 238 -19.02 -20.08 3.08
CA ASP A 238 -18.25 -20.54 4.25
C ASP A 238 -17.07 -19.61 4.53
N VAL A 239 -16.42 -19.14 3.46
CA VAL A 239 -15.30 -18.20 3.52
C VAL A 239 -15.45 -17.15 2.42
N LEU A 240 -15.22 -15.88 2.76
CA LEU A 240 -14.94 -14.82 1.79
C LEU A 240 -13.51 -14.35 2.00
N THR A 241 -12.72 -14.16 0.94
CA THR A 241 -11.31 -13.75 1.06
C THR A 241 -10.95 -12.69 0.03
N SER A 242 -10.09 -11.73 0.38
CA SER A 242 -9.48 -10.81 -0.57
C SER A 242 -8.54 -11.50 -1.55
N THR A 243 -8.09 -10.78 -2.58
CA THR A 243 -7.16 -11.28 -3.59
C THR A 243 -6.02 -10.28 -3.80
N ASP A 244 -4.85 -10.77 -4.25
CA ASP A 244 -3.76 -9.92 -4.75
C ASP A 244 -3.94 -9.56 -6.24
N GLN A 245 -5.18 -9.68 -6.74
CA GLN A 245 -5.52 -9.37 -8.13
C GLN A 245 -5.37 -7.87 -8.39
N VAL A 246 -4.76 -7.52 -9.52
CA VAL A 246 -4.48 -6.12 -9.92
C VAL A 246 -5.24 -5.71 -11.18
N VAL A 247 -5.87 -6.67 -11.87
CA VAL A 247 -6.73 -6.44 -13.03
C VAL A 247 -8.17 -6.74 -12.62
N PRO A 248 -9.12 -5.80 -12.74
CA PRO A 248 -10.49 -6.03 -12.31
C PRO A 248 -11.12 -7.17 -13.13
N THR A 249 -11.71 -8.15 -12.45
CA THR A 249 -12.50 -9.20 -13.11
C THR A 249 -13.97 -8.79 -13.26
N VAL A 250 -14.41 -7.86 -12.41
CA VAL A 250 -15.73 -7.21 -12.42
C VAL A 250 -15.57 -5.70 -12.38
N THR A 251 -16.58 -4.98 -12.89
CA THR A 251 -16.63 -3.51 -12.89
C THR A 251 -17.68 -2.94 -11.94
N ASP A 252 -18.40 -3.82 -11.25
CA ASP A 252 -19.41 -3.53 -10.23
C ASP A 252 -18.92 -4.01 -8.85
N ASP A 253 -19.85 -4.17 -7.90
CA ASP A 253 -19.55 -4.60 -6.52
C ASP A 253 -19.87 -6.08 -6.25
N ARG A 254 -19.95 -6.92 -7.29
CA ARG A 254 -20.06 -8.38 -7.13
C ARG A 254 -18.72 -8.99 -6.73
N LEU A 255 -18.73 -10.26 -6.31
CA LEU A 255 -17.49 -11.02 -6.10
C LEU A 255 -16.66 -11.08 -7.39
N ASP A 256 -15.34 -11.17 -7.24
CA ASP A 256 -14.44 -11.40 -8.36
C ASP A 256 -14.78 -12.73 -9.05
N LEU A 257 -14.72 -12.75 -10.39
CA LEU A 257 -14.93 -13.95 -11.20
C LEU A 257 -13.74 -14.89 -10.98
N TRP A 258 -13.94 -15.92 -10.15
CA TRP A 258 -12.90 -16.84 -9.73
C TRP A 258 -12.15 -17.51 -10.89
N GLN A 259 -12.80 -17.71 -12.05
CA GLN A 259 -12.17 -18.25 -13.27
C GLN A 259 -11.14 -17.31 -13.90
N GLN A 260 -11.23 -16.01 -13.60
CA GLN A 260 -10.37 -14.96 -14.16
C GLN A 260 -9.34 -14.44 -13.14
N VAL A 261 -9.47 -14.80 -11.86
CA VAL A 261 -8.48 -14.47 -10.84
C VAL A 261 -7.26 -15.38 -11.02
N GLY A 262 -6.16 -14.78 -11.48
CA GLY A 262 -4.86 -15.46 -11.63
C GLY A 262 -3.88 -15.17 -10.50
N ALA A 263 -4.21 -14.22 -9.62
CA ALA A 263 -3.40 -13.86 -8.47
C ALA A 263 -3.71 -14.72 -7.23
N ALA A 264 -2.82 -14.67 -6.23
CA ALA A 264 -3.02 -15.35 -4.97
C ALA A 264 -4.27 -14.84 -4.23
N TYR A 265 -4.96 -15.74 -3.52
CA TYR A 265 -6.00 -15.36 -2.59
C TYR A 265 -5.34 -14.80 -1.34
N ASN A 266 -5.51 -13.49 -1.15
CA ASN A 266 -4.86 -12.75 -0.09
C ASN A 266 -5.60 -12.98 1.22
N ILE A 267 -4.85 -13.36 2.26
CA ILE A 267 -5.36 -13.72 3.58
C ILE A 267 -5.30 -12.56 4.60
N GLY A 268 -5.23 -11.33 4.12
CA GLY A 268 -5.23 -10.11 4.94
C GLY A 268 -6.62 -9.56 5.21
N ILE A 269 -7.64 -10.02 4.46
CA ILE A 269 -9.06 -9.76 4.74
C ILE A 269 -9.82 -11.04 4.43
N PHE A 270 -10.39 -11.67 5.45
CA PHE A 270 -11.31 -12.77 5.23
C PHE A 270 -12.43 -12.87 6.27
N HIS A 271 -13.58 -13.32 5.81
CA HIS A 271 -14.70 -13.69 6.65
C HIS A 271 -14.78 -15.21 6.71
N TRP A 272 -15.02 -15.74 7.90
CA TRP A 272 -15.21 -17.16 8.16
C TRP A 272 -16.53 -17.38 8.86
N ARG A 273 -17.37 -18.25 8.31
CA ARG A 273 -18.53 -18.80 9.01
C ARG A 273 -18.12 -20.06 9.77
N ALA A 274 -18.67 -20.27 10.97
CA ALA A 274 -18.38 -21.44 11.81
C ALA A 274 -19.05 -22.74 11.34
N THR A 275 -18.97 -23.05 10.03
CA THR A 275 -19.46 -24.32 9.46
C THR A 275 -18.46 -25.45 9.71
N GLU A 276 -18.92 -26.70 9.61
CA GLU A 276 -18.03 -27.85 9.79
C GLU A 276 -16.91 -27.89 8.74
N SER A 277 -17.20 -27.44 7.51
CA SER A 277 -16.20 -27.35 6.44
C SER A 277 -15.12 -26.31 6.75
N ALA A 278 -15.52 -25.10 7.16
CA ALA A 278 -14.61 -24.03 7.55
C ALA A 278 -13.74 -24.40 8.76
N LYS A 279 -14.32 -25.04 9.78
CA LYS A 279 -13.56 -25.56 10.94
C LYS A 279 -12.55 -26.63 10.54
N LYS A 280 -12.92 -27.52 9.63
CA LYS A 280 -12.02 -28.57 9.12
C LYS A 280 -10.85 -27.95 8.35
N LEU A 281 -11.12 -27.00 7.45
CA LEU A 281 -10.10 -26.25 6.72
C LEU A 281 -9.15 -25.51 7.68
N ALA A 282 -9.67 -24.76 8.65
CA ALA A 282 -8.86 -24.02 9.61
C ALA A 282 -7.93 -24.95 10.41
N ARG A 283 -8.43 -26.11 10.83
CA ARG A 283 -7.64 -27.12 11.55
C ARG A 283 -6.54 -27.71 10.69
N GLU A 284 -6.86 -28.12 9.46
CA GLU A 284 -5.88 -28.70 8.54
C GLU A 284 -4.81 -27.67 8.15
N TRP A 285 -5.22 -26.42 7.92
CA TRP A 285 -4.29 -25.32 7.66
C TRP A 285 -3.34 -25.08 8.84
N LYS A 286 -3.86 -25.07 10.07
CA LYS A 286 -3.06 -24.98 11.28
C LYS A 286 -2.06 -26.13 11.38
N GLU A 287 -2.51 -27.37 11.18
CA GLU A 287 -1.65 -28.56 11.25
C GLU A 287 -0.53 -28.52 10.19
N MET A 288 -0.86 -28.11 8.96
CA MET A 288 0.09 -27.94 7.86
C MET A 288 1.21 -26.94 8.20
N ILE A 289 0.85 -25.72 8.61
CA ILE A 289 1.84 -24.65 8.83
C ILE A 289 2.65 -24.84 10.12
N LEU A 290 2.13 -25.60 11.09
CA LEU A 290 2.86 -25.97 12.31
C LEU A 290 3.80 -27.15 12.06
N ALA A 291 3.51 -28.01 11.07
CA ALA A 291 4.35 -29.14 10.72
C ALA A 291 5.60 -28.74 9.92
N ASP A 292 5.53 -27.69 9.09
CA ASP A 292 6.67 -27.17 8.32
C ASP A 292 6.78 -25.66 8.45
N ASP A 293 7.90 -25.22 9.06
CA ASP A 293 8.14 -23.82 9.31
C ASP A 293 8.54 -22.99 8.08
N LYS A 294 8.67 -23.62 6.92
CA LYS A 294 8.96 -22.97 5.63
C LYS A 294 7.71 -22.64 4.85
N ILE A 295 6.57 -23.24 5.19
CA ILE A 295 5.29 -22.93 4.55
C ILE A 295 4.84 -21.55 5.02
N TRP A 296 4.73 -20.62 4.07
CA TRP A 296 4.09 -19.34 4.30
C TRP A 296 2.57 -19.54 4.41
N ASP A 297 1.94 -18.89 5.39
CA ASP A 297 0.52 -19.07 5.71
C ASP A 297 -0.39 -18.82 4.50
N GLN A 298 -0.14 -17.76 3.72
CA GLN A 298 -0.88 -17.49 2.49
C GLN A 298 -0.76 -18.62 1.46
N ASN A 299 0.45 -19.15 1.26
CA ASN A 299 0.67 -20.26 0.33
C ASN A 299 -0.04 -21.53 0.80
N GLY A 300 0.03 -21.84 2.10
CA GLY A 300 -0.68 -22.99 2.68
C GLY A 300 -2.20 -22.89 2.49
N PHE A 301 -2.80 -21.72 2.73
CA PHE A 301 -4.22 -21.51 2.48
C PHE A 301 -4.57 -21.71 1.00
N ASN A 302 -3.80 -21.09 0.10
CA ASN A 302 -4.01 -21.21 -1.34
C ASN A 302 -3.88 -22.67 -1.80
N GLU A 303 -2.89 -23.42 -1.33
CA GLU A 303 -2.73 -24.84 -1.65
C GLU A 303 -3.97 -25.65 -1.25
N LEU A 304 -4.49 -25.44 -0.04
CA LEU A 304 -5.65 -26.16 0.48
C LEU A 304 -6.93 -25.87 -0.31
N VAL A 305 -7.24 -24.59 -0.54
CA VAL A 305 -8.49 -24.21 -1.23
C VAL A 305 -8.47 -24.57 -2.72
N HIS A 306 -7.29 -24.61 -3.35
CA HIS A 306 -7.14 -24.97 -4.78
C HIS A 306 -7.06 -26.48 -5.05
N ARG A 307 -7.03 -27.37 -4.04
CA ARG A 307 -7.03 -28.83 -4.26
C ARG A 307 -8.14 -29.28 -5.21
N GLN A 308 -9.31 -28.69 -5.05
CA GLN A 308 -10.39 -28.76 -6.02
C GLN A 308 -11.10 -27.41 -6.01
N LEU A 309 -11.03 -26.70 -7.13
CA LEU A 309 -11.76 -25.46 -7.36
C LEU A 309 -12.81 -25.69 -8.46
N GLY A 310 -14.05 -25.31 -8.17
CA GLY A 310 -15.20 -25.54 -9.03
C GLY A 310 -16.01 -26.80 -8.66
N PRO A 311 -17.24 -26.91 -9.17
CA PRO A 311 -17.94 -25.93 -10.00
C PRO A 311 -18.44 -24.71 -9.21
N SER A 312 -19.10 -23.76 -9.88
CA SER A 312 -19.88 -22.72 -9.19
C SER A 312 -20.93 -23.35 -8.26
N VAL A 313 -21.22 -22.70 -7.14
CA VAL A 313 -22.26 -23.15 -6.19
C VAL A 313 -23.65 -22.97 -6.79
N ASP A 314 -23.85 -21.87 -7.51
CA ASP A 314 -25.04 -21.51 -8.26
C ASP A 314 -24.66 -20.53 -9.39
N ASP A 315 -25.65 -20.10 -10.18
CA ASP A 315 -25.42 -19.29 -11.38
C ASP A 315 -25.18 -17.79 -11.08
N ASP A 316 -25.62 -17.28 -9.93
CA ASP A 316 -25.76 -15.83 -9.69
C ASP A 316 -24.91 -15.29 -8.52
N SER A 317 -24.56 -16.12 -7.54
CA SER A 317 -23.91 -15.68 -6.29
C SER A 317 -22.44 -15.30 -6.46
N GLY A 318 -21.78 -15.85 -7.49
CA GLY A 318 -20.33 -15.76 -7.66
C GLY A 318 -19.54 -16.68 -6.73
N LEU A 319 -20.21 -17.54 -5.95
CA LEU A 319 -19.55 -18.51 -5.07
C LEU A 319 -19.09 -19.75 -5.83
N VAL A 320 -18.00 -20.36 -5.35
CA VAL A 320 -17.38 -21.54 -5.95
C VAL A 320 -17.13 -22.62 -4.89
N TYR A 321 -17.28 -23.88 -5.27
CA TYR A 321 -16.83 -24.99 -4.44
C TYR A 321 -15.29 -25.04 -4.42
N ALA A 322 -14.72 -25.12 -3.22
CA ALA A 322 -13.29 -25.20 -2.94
C ALA A 322 -13.01 -26.32 -1.94
N TYR A 323 -11.73 -26.60 -1.67
CA TYR A 323 -11.28 -27.54 -0.62
C TYR A 323 -11.99 -28.91 -0.72
N ASP A 324 -11.60 -29.66 -1.75
CA ASP A 324 -12.14 -30.99 -2.07
C ASP A 324 -13.66 -30.99 -2.30
N GLY A 325 -14.19 -29.86 -2.78
CA GLY A 325 -15.62 -29.66 -3.05
C GLY A 325 -16.50 -29.44 -1.81
N ASN A 326 -15.91 -29.24 -0.63
CA ASN A 326 -16.65 -29.16 0.64
C ASN A 326 -16.89 -27.73 1.13
N LEU A 327 -16.18 -26.74 0.59
CA LEU A 327 -16.21 -25.35 1.05
C LEU A 327 -16.85 -24.46 0.00
N LYS A 328 -17.78 -23.59 0.39
CA LYS A 328 -18.29 -22.50 -0.46
C LYS A 328 -17.42 -21.25 -0.28
N LEU A 329 -16.63 -20.93 -1.29
CA LEU A 329 -15.69 -19.81 -1.28
C LEU A 329 -16.21 -18.64 -2.12
N GLY A 330 -16.00 -17.41 -1.66
CA GLY A 330 -16.17 -16.20 -2.46
C GLY A 330 -14.93 -15.32 -2.44
N LEU A 331 -14.65 -14.65 -3.56
CA LEU A 331 -13.50 -13.75 -3.70
C LEU A 331 -13.96 -12.30 -3.65
N LEU A 332 -13.52 -11.58 -2.62
CA LEU A 332 -13.84 -10.17 -2.47
C LEU A 332 -13.18 -9.38 -3.62
N PRO A 333 -13.93 -8.52 -4.33
CA PRO A 333 -13.44 -7.86 -5.54
C PRO A 333 -12.32 -6.86 -5.23
N ALA A 334 -11.19 -7.02 -5.91
CA ALA A 334 -10.01 -6.15 -5.74
C ALA A 334 -10.28 -4.65 -6.04
N SER A 335 -11.38 -4.35 -6.73
CA SER A 335 -11.83 -2.99 -7.02
C SER A 335 -12.29 -2.20 -5.80
N ILE A 336 -12.79 -2.88 -4.76
CA ILE A 336 -13.32 -2.23 -3.54
C ILE A 336 -12.75 -2.82 -2.24
N PHE A 337 -12.21 -4.04 -2.25
CA PHE A 337 -11.35 -4.57 -1.19
C PHE A 337 -9.90 -4.48 -1.68
N CYS A 338 -9.41 -3.24 -1.71
CA CYS A 338 -8.24 -2.91 -2.49
C CYS A 338 -6.94 -3.38 -1.84
N SER A 339 -6.03 -3.89 -2.65
CA SER A 339 -4.59 -3.89 -2.37
C SER A 339 -4.01 -2.48 -2.45
N GLY A 340 -2.75 -2.30 -2.05
CA GLY A 340 -2.06 -1.03 -2.19
C GLY A 340 -1.89 -0.59 -3.63
N HIS A 341 -1.69 -1.53 -4.56
CA HIS A 341 -1.60 -1.23 -5.98
C HIS A 341 -2.93 -0.71 -6.54
N THR A 342 -4.01 -1.43 -6.28
CA THR A 342 -5.35 -1.09 -6.79
C THR A 342 -5.92 0.19 -6.15
N TYR A 343 -5.56 0.50 -4.90
CA TYR A 343 -5.96 1.73 -4.23
C TYR A 343 -5.09 2.94 -4.60
N PHE A 344 -3.77 2.87 -4.39
CA PHE A 344 -2.90 4.05 -4.46
C PHE A 344 -2.35 4.34 -5.86
N ILE A 345 -2.11 3.31 -6.68
CA ILE A 345 -1.50 3.49 -8.01
C ILE A 345 -2.60 3.62 -9.05
N GLN A 346 -3.55 2.67 -9.04
CA GLN A 346 -4.63 2.65 -10.00
C GLN A 346 -5.80 3.54 -9.62
N SER A 347 -6.05 3.77 -8.32
CA SER A 347 -7.32 4.35 -7.85
C SER A 347 -8.52 3.65 -8.50
N MET A 348 -8.49 2.31 -8.52
CA MET A 348 -9.39 1.47 -9.32
C MET A 348 -10.87 1.76 -9.02
N PHE A 349 -11.23 1.86 -7.73
CA PHE A 349 -12.58 2.21 -7.30
C PHE A 349 -13.07 3.53 -7.91
N GLN A 350 -12.22 4.56 -8.01
CA GLN A 350 -12.60 5.86 -8.58
C GLN A 350 -12.87 5.75 -10.08
N HIS A 351 -12.05 4.98 -10.80
CA HIS A 351 -12.23 4.74 -12.24
C HIS A 351 -13.53 4.01 -12.54
N LEU A 352 -13.91 3.07 -11.67
CA LEU A 352 -15.13 2.29 -11.77
C LEU A 352 -16.34 2.97 -11.12
N ARG A 353 -16.16 4.17 -10.53
CA ARG A 353 -17.21 4.92 -9.80
C ARG A 353 -17.82 4.12 -8.65
N LEU A 354 -16.98 3.37 -7.95
CA LEU A 354 -17.32 2.59 -6.76
C LEU A 354 -16.77 3.28 -5.49
N GLU A 355 -17.16 2.77 -4.34
CA GLU A 355 -16.61 3.15 -3.04
C GLU A 355 -15.79 1.99 -2.48
N ALA A 356 -14.54 2.26 -2.11
CA ALA A 356 -13.70 1.26 -1.47
C ALA A 356 -14.22 0.92 -0.06
N TYR A 357 -14.26 -0.37 0.26
CA TYR A 357 -14.54 -0.89 1.59
C TYR A 357 -13.29 -0.97 2.45
N ALA A 358 -12.16 -1.32 1.84
CA ALA A 358 -10.90 -1.48 2.55
C ALA A 358 -9.71 -1.16 1.65
N VAL A 359 -8.61 -0.82 2.29
CA VAL A 359 -7.28 -0.81 1.68
C VAL A 359 -6.33 -1.62 2.53
N HIS A 360 -5.75 -2.67 1.96
CA HIS A 360 -4.67 -3.45 2.55
C HIS A 360 -3.34 -2.94 2.02
N THR A 361 -2.37 -2.66 2.90
CA THR A 361 -1.05 -2.17 2.49
C THR A 361 -0.11 -3.26 1.96
N THR A 362 -0.60 -4.02 0.97
CA THR A 362 0.18 -4.90 0.08
C THR A 362 0.56 -4.20 -1.23
N PHE A 363 1.68 -4.58 -1.82
CA PHE A 363 2.31 -3.84 -2.94
C PHE A 363 2.90 -2.47 -2.53
N GLN A 364 3.61 -2.41 -1.39
CA GLN A 364 4.29 -1.21 -0.87
C GLN A 364 5.79 -1.46 -0.66
N TYR A 365 6.57 -0.39 -0.75
CA TYR A 365 8.00 -0.37 -0.47
C TYR A 365 8.28 0.21 0.92
N ALA A 366 9.55 0.24 1.31
CA ALA A 366 10.02 0.85 2.56
C ALA A 366 9.41 0.27 3.86
N GLY A 367 8.94 -0.98 3.85
CA GLY A 367 8.45 -1.70 5.04
C GLY A 367 7.33 -0.94 5.78
N THR A 368 7.27 -1.07 7.10
CA THR A 368 6.23 -0.45 7.94
C THR A 368 6.19 1.07 7.83
N GLU A 369 7.36 1.71 7.69
CA GLU A 369 7.45 3.15 7.49
C GLU A 369 6.80 3.60 6.17
N GLY A 370 7.02 2.85 5.09
CA GLY A 370 6.38 3.08 3.81
C GLY A 370 4.87 2.84 3.85
N LYS A 371 4.42 1.75 4.49
CA LYS A 371 2.98 1.48 4.71
C LYS A 371 2.29 2.62 5.44
N ARG A 372 2.89 3.12 6.51
CA ARG A 372 2.37 4.25 7.28
C ARG A 372 2.31 5.52 6.43
N HIS A 373 3.38 5.82 5.70
CA HIS A 373 3.41 6.97 4.81
C HIS A 373 2.34 6.87 3.72
N ARG A 374 2.11 5.68 3.17
CA ARG A 374 1.10 5.44 2.13
C ARG A 374 -0.32 5.70 2.64
N LEU A 375 -0.64 5.23 3.84
CA LEU A 375 -1.94 5.51 4.47
C LEU A 375 -2.11 7.01 4.77
N ARG A 376 -1.04 7.71 5.11
CA ARG A 376 -1.05 9.18 5.27
C ARG A 376 -1.25 9.90 3.95
N GLU A 377 -0.59 9.49 2.87
CA GLU A 377 -0.83 10.02 1.51
C GLU A 377 -2.33 9.88 1.14
N GLY A 378 -2.93 8.74 1.48
CA GLY A 378 -4.37 8.49 1.33
C GLY A 378 -5.27 9.21 2.34
N LYS A 379 -4.73 9.93 3.33
CA LYS A 379 -5.45 10.60 4.44
C LYS A 379 -6.28 9.65 5.30
N VAL A 380 -5.89 8.39 5.38
CA VAL A 380 -6.60 7.32 6.11
C VAL A 380 -5.83 6.81 7.32
N PHE A 381 -4.68 7.40 7.67
CA PHE A 381 -3.97 7.09 8.92
C PHE A 381 -4.43 7.99 10.08
N TYR A 382 -4.59 7.41 11.28
CA TYR A 382 -4.99 8.16 12.47
C TYR A 382 -3.77 8.70 13.22
N ASP A 383 -3.39 9.94 12.88
CA ASP A 383 -2.29 10.65 13.52
C ASP A 383 -2.75 11.57 14.67
N PRO A 384 -1.93 11.74 15.71
CA PRO A 384 -2.22 12.69 16.78
C PRO A 384 -2.00 14.15 16.32
N PRO A 385 -2.59 15.15 17.00
CA PRO A 385 -2.51 16.56 16.59
C PRO A 385 -1.09 17.09 16.37
N GLU A 386 -0.12 16.60 17.16
CA GLU A 386 1.29 17.01 17.10
C GLU A 386 1.95 16.63 15.76
N TYR A 387 1.42 15.62 15.06
CA TYR A 387 1.90 15.24 13.73
C TYR A 387 1.78 16.39 12.72
N TYR A 388 0.67 17.13 12.80
CA TYR A 388 0.29 18.22 11.90
C TYR A 388 0.89 19.58 12.29
N ASN A 389 1.38 19.74 13.51
CA ASN A 389 2.05 20.94 14.00
C ASN A 389 3.40 20.60 14.63
N PRO A 390 4.39 20.15 13.83
CA PRO A 390 5.68 19.73 14.36
C PRO A 390 6.48 20.92 14.93
N PRO A 391 7.39 20.68 15.88
CA PRO A 391 8.36 21.68 16.33
C PRO A 391 9.13 22.30 15.15
N GLY A 392 9.35 23.61 15.19
CA GLY A 392 10.00 24.35 14.10
C GLY A 392 9.08 24.68 12.91
N GLY A 393 7.92 24.03 12.80
CA GLY A 393 6.94 24.26 11.74
C GLY A 393 7.24 23.49 10.44
N LEU A 394 6.37 23.73 9.47
CA LEU A 394 6.37 23.07 8.17
C LEU A 394 7.02 23.96 7.10
N LEU A 395 7.67 23.31 6.14
CA LEU A 395 8.18 23.91 4.91
C LEU A 395 7.60 23.15 3.72
N THR A 396 7.13 23.87 2.71
CA THR A 396 6.62 23.31 1.46
C THR A 396 7.02 24.21 0.28
N PHE A 397 6.73 23.78 -0.94
CA PHE A 397 6.95 24.58 -2.13
C PHE A 397 5.92 24.24 -3.21
N LYS A 398 5.71 25.17 -4.14
CA LYS A 398 4.90 24.92 -5.34
C LYS A 398 5.75 24.14 -6.34
N PRO A 399 5.48 22.85 -6.60
CA PRO A 399 6.22 22.11 -7.60
C PRO A 399 5.94 22.73 -8.97
N SER A 400 7.00 23.04 -9.71
CA SER A 400 6.90 23.40 -11.11
C SER A 400 7.40 22.22 -11.92
N ILE A 401 6.62 21.75 -12.89
CA ILE A 401 7.04 20.72 -13.86
C ILE A 401 6.65 21.23 -15.25
N PRO A 402 7.61 21.40 -16.17
CA PRO A 402 7.32 21.73 -17.56
C PRO A 402 6.34 20.73 -18.17
N LYS A 403 5.29 21.24 -18.84
CA LYS A 403 4.21 20.40 -19.40
C LYS A 403 4.74 19.32 -20.36
N ASN A 404 5.78 19.63 -21.13
CA ASN A 404 6.42 18.68 -22.04
C ASN A 404 7.00 17.46 -21.31
N LEU A 405 7.54 17.63 -20.09
CA LEU A 405 8.04 16.50 -19.30
C LEU A 405 6.92 15.57 -18.80
N LEU A 406 5.68 16.05 -18.70
CA LEU A 406 4.52 15.25 -18.31
C LEU A 406 3.77 14.65 -19.50
N LEU A 407 3.57 15.44 -20.56
CA LEU A 407 2.58 15.13 -21.61
C LEU A 407 3.20 14.70 -22.94
N ASP A 408 4.45 15.07 -23.23
CA ASP A 408 5.04 14.81 -24.54
C ASP A 408 5.79 13.46 -24.54
N GLY A 409 5.84 12.82 -25.70
CA GLY A 409 6.63 11.61 -25.95
C GLY A 409 6.09 10.33 -25.30
N GLU A 410 6.65 9.19 -25.73
CA GLU A 410 6.32 7.88 -25.20
C GLU A 410 6.77 7.72 -23.73
N HIS A 411 6.08 6.86 -22.98
CA HIS A 411 6.46 6.51 -21.62
C HIS A 411 7.55 5.43 -21.66
N THR A 412 8.79 5.88 -21.51
CA THR A 412 10.01 5.06 -21.58
C THR A 412 10.85 5.28 -20.32
N ILE A 413 11.89 4.46 -20.13
CA ILE A 413 12.85 4.63 -19.03
C ILE A 413 13.48 6.02 -19.08
N ASP A 414 13.93 6.47 -20.25
CA ASP A 414 14.57 7.78 -20.41
C ASP A 414 13.64 8.93 -20.05
N THR A 415 12.38 8.91 -20.52
CA THR A 415 11.41 9.96 -20.21
C THR A 415 10.95 9.92 -18.75
N HIS A 416 10.86 8.72 -18.16
CA HIS A 416 10.60 8.55 -16.72
C HIS A 416 11.70 9.19 -15.87
N PHE A 417 12.95 8.81 -16.10
CA PHE A 417 14.07 9.35 -15.32
C PHE A 417 14.25 10.84 -15.58
N THR A 418 14.02 11.33 -16.81
CA THR A 418 14.03 12.78 -17.08
C THR A 418 13.01 13.53 -16.21
N LEU A 419 11.78 13.02 -16.10
CA LEU A 419 10.72 13.62 -15.28
C LEU A 419 11.04 13.53 -13.78
N VAL A 420 11.46 12.37 -13.29
CA VAL A 420 11.77 12.16 -11.86
C VAL A 420 12.99 12.98 -11.45
N ASN A 421 14.06 12.98 -12.25
CA ASN A 421 15.29 13.73 -12.00
C ASN A 421 15.03 15.25 -11.89
N TYR A 422 14.12 15.78 -12.71
CA TYR A 422 13.72 17.18 -12.67
C TYR A 422 13.05 17.55 -11.33
N GLN A 423 12.18 16.67 -10.81
CA GLN A 423 11.51 16.86 -9.52
C GLN A 423 12.48 16.64 -8.36
N MET A 424 13.30 15.60 -8.43
CA MET A 424 14.28 15.23 -7.41
C MET A 424 15.29 16.36 -7.15
N LYS A 425 15.71 17.09 -8.18
CA LYS A 425 16.58 18.27 -8.00
C LYS A 425 15.91 19.36 -7.16
N GLN A 426 14.62 19.62 -7.36
CA GLN A 426 13.85 20.57 -6.55
C GLN A 426 13.68 20.08 -5.12
N ILE A 427 13.40 18.78 -4.93
CA ILE A 427 13.30 18.14 -3.61
C ILE A 427 14.63 18.20 -2.86
N ARG A 428 15.76 17.95 -3.53
CA ARG A 428 17.11 18.10 -2.95
C ARG A 428 17.33 19.49 -2.37
N THR A 429 16.97 20.53 -3.13
CA THR A 429 17.04 21.91 -2.66
C THR A 429 16.08 22.15 -1.48
N ALA A 430 14.86 21.62 -1.54
CA ALA A 430 13.90 21.73 -0.44
C ALA A 430 14.41 21.08 0.86
N LEU A 431 15.04 19.90 0.76
CA LEU A 431 15.66 19.20 1.89
C LEU A 431 16.81 20.03 2.50
N ALA A 432 17.62 20.68 1.66
CA ALA A 432 18.69 21.56 2.13
C ALA A 432 18.14 22.75 2.91
N VAL A 433 17.14 23.45 2.36
CA VAL A 433 16.48 24.59 3.02
C VAL A 433 15.79 24.13 4.32
N ALA A 434 15.08 23.00 4.31
CA ALA A 434 14.46 22.42 5.49
C ALA A 434 15.48 22.12 6.60
N SER A 435 16.64 21.56 6.24
CA SER A 435 17.76 21.33 7.16
C SER A 435 18.34 22.64 7.71
N VAL A 436 18.52 23.66 6.87
CA VAL A 436 19.04 24.98 7.29
C VAL A 436 18.10 25.67 8.28
N LEU A 437 16.79 25.61 8.01
CA LEU A 437 15.76 26.27 8.81
C LEU A 437 15.22 25.41 9.97
N ASN A 438 15.69 24.17 10.09
CA ASN A 438 15.20 23.17 11.05
C ASN A 438 13.67 23.02 11.00
N ARG A 439 13.14 22.83 9.79
CA ARG A 439 11.70 22.66 9.54
C ARG A 439 11.41 21.28 8.96
N THR A 440 10.20 20.79 9.20
CA THR A 440 9.72 19.54 8.61
C THR A 440 9.28 19.80 7.17
N LEU A 441 9.83 19.07 6.20
CA LEU A 441 9.50 19.21 4.79
C LEU A 441 8.21 18.46 4.45
N VAL A 442 7.20 19.17 3.96
CA VAL A 442 6.05 18.55 3.29
C VAL A 442 6.47 18.28 1.85
N MET A 443 6.59 16.99 1.50
CA MET A 443 7.02 16.55 0.17
C MET A 443 5.99 16.97 -0.88
N PRO A 444 6.40 17.33 -2.11
CA PRO A 444 5.43 17.61 -3.18
C PRO A 444 4.79 16.31 -3.69
N PRO A 445 3.63 16.37 -4.37
CA PRO A 445 3.16 15.25 -5.17
C PRO A 445 4.22 14.89 -6.21
N LEU A 446 4.57 13.61 -6.29
CA LEU A 446 5.59 13.12 -7.20
C LEU A 446 4.93 12.53 -8.45
N TRP A 447 5.37 12.96 -9.62
CA TRP A 447 4.88 12.43 -10.90
C TRP A 447 5.83 11.39 -11.46
N CYS A 448 5.29 10.22 -11.80
CA CYS A 448 6.01 9.15 -12.47
C CYS A 448 5.37 8.81 -13.82
N ARG A 449 6.20 8.37 -14.77
CA ARG A 449 5.73 7.79 -16.04
C ARG A 449 5.63 6.28 -15.99
N LEU A 450 6.29 5.61 -15.05
CA LEU A 450 6.38 4.16 -14.95
C LEU A 450 6.12 3.76 -13.50
N ASP A 451 5.50 2.62 -13.33
CA ASP A 451 5.29 1.92 -12.06
C ASP A 451 6.62 1.41 -11.48
N ARG A 452 6.65 1.08 -10.19
CA ARG A 452 7.75 0.36 -9.54
C ARG A 452 7.24 -1.01 -9.14
N LEU A 453 7.95 -2.07 -9.53
CA LEU A 453 7.63 -3.46 -9.19
C LEU A 453 8.89 -4.21 -8.68
N TRP A 454 8.74 -5.46 -8.25
CA TRP A 454 9.86 -6.32 -7.80
C TRP A 454 10.49 -7.15 -8.92
N PHE A 455 10.00 -7.01 -10.16
CA PHE A 455 10.37 -7.83 -11.31
C PHE A 455 10.34 -6.98 -12.58
N GLY A 456 10.89 -7.53 -13.67
CA GLY A 456 10.89 -6.86 -14.97
C GLY A 456 9.49 -6.59 -15.50
N HIS A 457 9.21 -5.38 -15.98
CA HIS A 457 7.90 -5.04 -16.52
C HIS A 457 7.97 -3.95 -17.61
N PRO A 458 6.94 -3.82 -18.48
CA PRO A 458 6.95 -2.87 -19.60
C PRO A 458 6.62 -1.43 -19.20
N GLY A 459 6.80 -1.06 -17.92
CA GLY A 459 6.47 0.26 -17.38
C GLY A 459 5.19 0.32 -16.55
N ILE A 460 4.13 -0.37 -16.93
CA ILE A 460 2.92 -0.59 -16.10
C ILE A 460 2.47 -2.05 -16.23
N LEU A 461 1.69 -2.56 -15.27
CA LEU A 461 1.16 -3.91 -15.35
C LEU A 461 0.15 -4.04 -16.50
N PRO A 462 0.32 -5.00 -17.43
CA PRO A 462 -0.66 -5.25 -18.48
C PRO A 462 -2.06 -5.53 -17.90
N GLY A 463 -3.08 -4.87 -18.46
CA GLY A 463 -4.47 -4.98 -18.01
C GLY A 463 -4.83 -4.14 -16.79
N SER A 464 -3.86 -3.54 -16.09
CA SER A 464 -4.16 -2.60 -15.00
C SER A 464 -4.82 -1.31 -15.51
N LEU A 465 -5.52 -0.61 -14.63
CA LEU A 465 -6.12 0.71 -14.91
C LEU A 465 -5.15 1.87 -14.62
N THR A 466 -3.85 1.59 -14.44
CA THR A 466 -2.85 2.62 -14.17
C THR A 466 -2.76 3.61 -15.33
N ARG A 467 -3.02 4.88 -15.07
CA ARG A 467 -2.82 5.97 -16.05
C ARG A 467 -1.36 6.39 -16.09
N GLN A 468 -0.88 6.85 -17.24
CA GLN A 468 0.45 7.44 -17.38
C GLN A 468 0.35 8.87 -17.95
N PRO A 469 1.11 9.85 -17.43
CA PRO A 469 1.79 9.79 -16.14
C PRO A 469 0.77 9.76 -14.97
N PHE A 470 1.23 9.38 -13.78
CA PHE A 470 0.42 9.38 -12.56
C PHE A 470 1.17 10.02 -11.40
N VAL A 471 0.42 10.45 -10.39
CA VAL A 471 1.00 10.82 -9.10
C VAL A 471 1.41 9.51 -8.42
N CYS A 472 2.69 9.21 -8.44
CA CYS A 472 3.22 8.00 -7.82
C CYS A 472 3.43 8.24 -6.31
N PRO A 473 3.24 7.20 -5.49
CA PRO A 473 3.63 7.23 -4.10
C PRO A 473 5.10 7.59 -3.91
N LEU A 474 5.42 8.27 -2.81
CA LEU A 474 6.79 8.73 -2.55
C LEU A 474 7.80 7.58 -2.50
N ASP A 475 7.38 6.40 -2.03
CA ASP A 475 8.20 5.18 -1.94
C ASP A 475 8.47 4.51 -3.30
N HIS A 476 7.97 5.04 -4.42
CA HIS A 476 8.40 4.60 -5.75
C HIS A 476 9.77 5.16 -6.14
N VAL A 477 10.23 6.24 -5.50
CA VAL A 477 11.51 6.89 -5.81
C VAL A 477 12.39 7.02 -4.58
N PHE A 478 11.80 7.27 -3.40
CA PHE A 478 12.54 7.51 -2.16
C PHE A 478 12.42 6.34 -1.18
N GLU A 479 13.50 6.03 -0.49
CA GLU A 479 13.54 5.00 0.56
C GLU A 479 13.06 5.62 1.89
N ILE A 480 11.74 5.67 2.08
CA ILE A 480 11.09 6.36 3.22
C ILE A 480 11.59 5.84 4.57
N ASN A 481 11.82 4.53 4.69
CA ASN A 481 12.41 3.91 5.87
C ASN A 481 13.81 4.47 6.18
N VAL A 482 14.60 4.83 5.17
CA VAL A 482 15.90 5.48 5.36
C VAL A 482 15.72 6.95 5.68
N MET A 483 14.75 7.64 5.07
CA MET A 483 14.46 9.04 5.35
C MET A 483 14.05 9.30 6.79
N LEU A 484 13.26 8.40 7.37
CA LEU A 484 12.74 8.49 8.74
C LEU A 484 13.68 7.87 9.79
N LYS A 485 14.73 7.17 9.37
CA LYS A 485 15.68 6.54 10.27
C LYS A 485 16.61 7.57 10.92
N GLU A 486 16.79 7.44 12.24
CA GLU A 486 17.84 8.15 12.96
C GLU A 486 19.23 7.69 12.48
N MET A 487 20.08 8.65 12.15
CA MET A 487 21.43 8.40 11.63
C MET A 487 22.43 9.25 12.39
N ALA A 488 23.68 8.76 12.51
CA ALA A 488 24.75 9.42 13.25
C ALA A 488 24.96 10.87 12.78
N ASN A 489 24.85 11.83 13.71
CA ASN A 489 24.94 13.25 13.37
C ASN A 489 26.34 13.64 12.86
N GLU A 490 27.37 12.91 13.28
CA GLU A 490 28.76 13.15 12.89
C GLU A 490 28.97 12.91 11.39
N GLU A 491 28.31 11.89 10.82
CA GLU A 491 28.45 11.50 9.41
C GLU A 491 27.36 12.11 8.51
N PHE A 492 26.14 12.28 9.05
CA PHE A 492 24.96 12.67 8.26
C PHE A 492 24.38 14.03 8.62
N GLY A 493 24.96 14.72 9.61
CA GLY A 493 24.43 15.99 10.10
C GLY A 493 23.06 15.82 10.76
N PRO A 494 22.32 16.91 11.02
CA PRO A 494 21.00 16.83 11.65
C PRO A 494 19.97 16.09 10.79
N GLY A 495 19.04 15.39 11.44
CA GLY A 495 17.90 14.74 10.78
C GLY A 495 17.01 15.73 10.03
N ILE A 496 16.36 15.26 8.96
CA ILE A 496 15.43 16.05 8.15
C ILE A 496 14.09 15.33 8.15
N ASN A 497 13.13 15.85 8.91
CA ASN A 497 11.80 15.27 9.00
C ASN A 497 10.99 15.57 7.73
N ILE A 498 10.15 14.61 7.34
CA ILE A 498 9.25 14.74 6.18
C ILE A 498 7.78 14.50 6.54
N ARG A 499 6.89 14.98 5.68
CA ARG A 499 5.44 14.71 5.65
C ARG A 499 5.00 14.43 4.22
N GLU A 500 3.91 13.69 4.11
CA GLU A 500 3.22 13.36 2.86
C GLU A 500 2.68 14.60 2.15
N TYR A 501 2.51 14.52 0.83
CA TYR A 501 2.05 15.65 0.02
C TYR A 501 0.62 16.11 0.32
N SER A 502 -0.23 15.20 0.82
CA SER A 502 -1.64 15.45 1.10
C SER A 502 -1.89 16.01 2.50
N LEU A 503 -0.83 16.26 3.30
CA LEU A 503 -0.91 16.70 4.69
C LEU A 503 -1.88 17.89 4.89
N PHE A 504 -1.79 18.92 4.04
CA PHE A 504 -2.59 20.13 4.18
C PHE A 504 -4.08 19.93 3.83
N GLU A 505 -4.41 18.88 3.08
CA GLU A 505 -5.77 18.49 2.73
C GLU A 505 -6.40 17.59 3.79
N ASN A 506 -5.63 17.13 4.78
CA ASN A 506 -6.11 16.25 5.83
C ASN A 506 -7.15 16.99 6.71
N PRO A 507 -8.35 16.43 6.94
CA PRO A 507 -9.37 17.08 7.76
C PRO A 507 -8.91 17.39 9.18
N SER A 508 -8.03 16.56 9.74
CA SER A 508 -7.47 16.68 11.10
C SER A 508 -6.48 17.82 11.27
N MET A 509 -6.07 18.48 10.16
CA MET A 509 -5.12 19.58 10.19
C MET A 509 -5.63 20.76 11.06
N PRO A 510 -4.91 21.15 12.12
CA PRO A 510 -5.30 22.23 13.04
C PRO A 510 -5.49 23.59 12.36
N GLN A 511 -6.48 24.36 12.83
CA GLN A 511 -6.80 25.68 12.27
C GLN A 511 -5.66 26.69 12.41
N GLU A 512 -4.86 26.60 13.48
CA GLU A 512 -3.67 27.44 13.69
C GLU A 512 -2.60 27.24 12.61
N VAL A 513 -2.44 26.02 12.11
CA VAL A 513 -1.53 25.72 11.00
C VAL A 513 -2.12 26.22 9.68
N LYS A 514 -3.42 25.97 9.44
CA LYS A 514 -4.13 26.44 8.24
C LYS A 514 -4.08 27.95 8.02
N LYS A 515 -3.99 28.74 9.10
CA LYS A 515 -4.04 30.21 9.06
C LYS A 515 -2.67 30.88 9.12
N SER A 516 -1.59 30.15 9.39
CA SER A 516 -0.25 30.72 9.61
C SER A 516 0.70 30.34 8.47
N TRP A 517 0.65 31.13 7.40
CA TRP A 517 1.44 30.93 6.17
C TRP A 517 2.34 32.12 5.89
N LEU A 518 3.53 31.81 5.38
CA LEU A 518 4.47 32.77 4.79
C LEU A 518 4.83 32.31 3.38
N ASP A 519 4.42 33.10 2.38
CA ASP A 519 4.76 32.85 0.98
C ASP A 519 6.14 33.46 0.67
N VAL A 520 7.04 32.64 0.13
CA VAL A 520 8.40 33.05 -0.22
C VAL A 520 8.52 33.15 -1.73
N HIS A 521 8.71 34.36 -2.23
CA HIS A 521 8.90 34.64 -3.65
C HIS A 521 10.37 34.86 -3.96
N LEU A 522 10.90 34.06 -4.88
CA LEU A 522 12.27 34.24 -5.35
C LEU A 522 12.37 35.49 -6.23
N CYS A 523 13.41 36.30 -6.02
CA CYS A 523 13.66 37.53 -6.75
C CYS A 523 15.10 37.64 -7.23
N GLN A 524 15.33 38.42 -8.28
CA GLN A 524 16.68 38.66 -8.79
C GLN A 524 17.42 39.64 -7.87
N GLU A 525 18.62 39.23 -7.46
CA GLU A 525 19.50 40.04 -6.61
C GLU A 525 19.79 41.40 -7.26
N GLY A 526 19.80 42.46 -6.46
CA GLY A 526 20.03 43.83 -6.93
C GLY A 526 18.83 44.52 -7.60
N SER A 527 17.71 43.81 -7.84
CA SER A 527 16.49 44.48 -8.31
C SER A 527 15.88 45.35 -7.20
N LEU A 528 15.35 46.53 -7.57
CA LEU A 528 14.66 47.48 -6.65
C LEU A 528 13.58 46.80 -5.79
N SER A 529 13.02 45.69 -6.28
CA SER A 529 11.93 44.96 -5.65
C SER A 529 12.38 43.82 -4.72
N CYS A 530 13.67 43.48 -4.67
CA CYS A 530 14.25 42.34 -3.96
C CYS A 530 14.97 42.80 -2.68
N GLN A 531 14.20 43.30 -1.71
CA GLN A 531 14.73 43.65 -0.40
C GLN A 531 14.27 42.66 0.66
N VAL A 532 15.24 41.96 1.28
CA VAL A 532 15.05 40.99 2.37
C VAL A 532 14.44 41.62 3.64
N ASN A 533 14.25 42.95 3.67
CA ASN A 533 13.83 43.71 4.83
C ASN A 533 12.42 44.29 4.79
N SER A 534 11.56 43.89 3.85
CA SER A 534 10.17 44.31 3.88
C SER A 534 9.36 43.39 4.81
N THR A 535 9.14 43.86 6.04
CA THR A 535 7.96 43.50 6.84
C THR A 535 6.72 43.83 6.02
N SER A 536 6.33 42.92 5.13
CA SER A 536 5.05 43.04 4.47
C SER A 536 4.02 42.55 5.48
N GLN A 537 3.05 43.40 5.79
CA GLN A 537 1.80 43.00 6.46
C GLN A 537 1.04 41.92 5.66
N SER A 538 1.54 41.51 4.49
CA SER A 538 0.88 40.64 3.51
C SER A 538 1.26 39.16 3.60
N GLY A 539 2.10 38.75 4.56
CA GLY A 539 2.51 37.33 4.65
C GLY A 539 3.40 36.86 3.50
N VAL A 540 4.12 37.79 2.83
CA VAL A 540 4.99 37.49 1.68
C VAL A 540 6.42 37.94 1.96
N LEU A 541 7.38 37.02 1.86
CA LEU A 541 8.81 37.28 1.93
C LEU A 541 9.43 37.21 0.53
N LYS A 542 10.21 38.23 0.16
CA LYS A 542 11.02 38.19 -1.06
C LYS A 542 12.44 37.76 -0.74
N LEU A 543 12.87 36.67 -1.36
CA LEU A 543 14.17 36.05 -1.12
C LEU A 543 15.01 36.10 -2.41
N PRO A 544 16.25 36.62 -2.39
CA PRO A 544 17.14 36.54 -3.53
C PRO A 544 17.34 35.10 -4.00
N LYS A 545 17.33 34.89 -5.31
CA LYS A 545 17.81 33.65 -5.91
C LYS A 545 19.26 33.38 -5.49
N HIS A 546 19.65 32.11 -5.47
CA HIS A 546 20.97 31.63 -5.05
C HIS A 546 21.34 32.10 -3.63
N SER A 547 20.36 32.11 -2.73
CA SER A 547 20.59 32.48 -1.32
C SER A 547 21.53 31.52 -0.62
N THR A 548 22.46 32.06 0.17
CA THR A 548 23.34 31.27 1.04
C THR A 548 22.63 30.85 2.34
N GLU A 549 23.24 29.92 3.07
CA GLU A 549 22.78 29.51 4.39
C GLU A 549 22.60 30.70 5.38
N GLU A 550 23.52 31.66 5.42
CA GLU A 550 23.41 32.84 6.30
C GLU A 550 22.26 33.75 5.87
N THR A 551 22.08 33.89 4.56
CA THR A 551 20.99 34.69 4.00
C THR A 551 19.64 34.11 4.40
N LEU A 552 19.47 32.79 4.28
CA LEU A 552 18.28 32.08 4.75
C LEU A 552 18.09 32.26 6.26
N LYS A 553 19.11 31.94 7.09
CA LYS A 553 19.03 32.07 8.55
C LYS A 553 18.64 33.48 8.97
N THR A 554 19.22 34.50 8.33
CA THR A 554 18.94 35.91 8.62
C THR A 554 17.52 36.27 8.21
N ALA A 555 17.10 35.94 6.98
CA ALA A 555 15.77 36.25 6.45
C ALA A 555 14.66 35.62 7.29
N PHE A 556 14.83 34.37 7.73
CA PHE A 556 13.81 33.62 8.47
C PHE A 556 13.89 33.80 10.00
N SER A 557 14.90 34.51 10.52
CA SER A 557 15.07 34.75 11.97
C SER A 557 13.87 35.42 12.63
N LYS A 558 13.12 36.25 11.89
CA LYS A 558 11.91 36.97 12.33
C LYS A 558 10.61 36.19 12.16
N PHE A 559 10.66 34.99 11.55
CA PHE A 559 9.48 34.20 11.20
C PHE A 559 9.44 32.84 11.91
N LYS A 560 10.07 32.74 13.10
CA LYS A 560 10.13 31.49 13.88
C LYS A 560 8.75 30.97 14.28
N ASP A 561 7.80 31.87 14.53
CA ASP A 561 6.45 31.52 14.99
C ASP A 561 5.48 31.15 13.86
N VAL A 562 5.87 31.41 12.59
CA VAL A 562 5.06 31.01 11.42
C VAL A 562 4.99 29.50 11.34
N LYS A 563 3.79 28.94 11.15
CA LYS A 563 3.60 27.49 11.08
C LYS A 563 3.98 26.90 9.73
N VAL A 564 3.68 27.56 8.62
CA VAL A 564 3.97 27.06 7.27
C VAL A 564 4.76 28.10 6.46
N ILE A 565 5.89 27.67 5.90
CA ILE A 565 6.65 28.46 4.92
C ILE A 565 6.47 27.78 3.56
N GLN A 566 5.93 28.50 2.58
CA GLN A 566 5.74 28.00 1.22
C GLN A 566 6.64 28.76 0.24
N PHE A 567 7.55 28.07 -0.41
CA PHE A 567 8.33 28.65 -1.50
C PHE A 567 7.56 28.62 -2.82
N SER A 568 7.62 29.71 -3.59
CA SER A 568 7.05 29.78 -4.93
C SER A 568 7.74 28.85 -5.92
N SER A 569 9.00 28.50 -5.66
CA SER A 569 9.81 27.53 -6.40
C SER A 569 11.03 27.16 -5.55
N MET A 570 11.54 25.94 -5.73
CA MET A 570 12.84 25.52 -5.19
C MET A 570 13.98 25.66 -6.20
N GLN A 571 13.68 25.99 -7.45
CA GLN A 571 14.69 26.26 -8.47
C GLN A 571 15.42 27.55 -8.10
N ASP A 572 16.74 27.48 -8.00
CA ASP A 572 17.61 28.59 -7.59
C ASP A 572 17.33 29.12 -6.16
N ALA A 573 16.63 28.38 -5.28
CA ALA A 573 16.29 28.88 -3.95
C ALA A 573 17.48 28.88 -2.97
N PHE A 574 18.45 28.00 -3.20
CA PHE A 574 19.61 27.79 -2.32
C PHE A 574 20.85 27.53 -3.16
N ASP A 575 21.95 28.20 -2.81
CA ASP A 575 23.25 28.05 -3.47
C ASP A 575 24.12 27.02 -2.74
N ARG A 576 24.53 27.33 -1.50
CA ARG A 576 25.50 26.54 -0.74
C ARG A 576 25.36 26.68 0.77
N PHE A 577 25.88 25.66 1.47
CA PHE A 577 26.11 25.73 2.90
C PHE A 577 27.33 26.60 3.22
N THR A 578 27.34 27.20 4.40
CA THR A 578 28.48 27.99 4.89
C THR A 578 29.69 27.11 5.18
N ASP A 579 29.43 25.98 5.82
CA ASP A 579 30.43 25.05 6.32
C ASP A 579 30.50 23.81 5.43
N LYS A 580 31.71 23.48 4.97
CA LYS A 580 31.94 22.34 4.07
C LYS A 580 31.64 21.00 4.74
N THR A 581 31.91 20.87 6.04
CA THR A 581 31.62 19.65 6.79
C THR A 581 30.12 19.41 6.84
N ARG A 582 29.34 20.47 7.10
CA ARG A 582 27.87 20.44 7.06
C ARG A 582 27.35 20.08 5.68
N GLU A 583 27.96 20.61 4.62
CA GLU A 583 27.61 20.24 3.24
C GLU A 583 27.85 18.75 2.99
N GLU A 584 29.04 18.24 3.32
CA GLU A 584 29.40 16.82 3.15
C GLU A 584 28.44 15.91 3.92
N GLN A 585 28.14 16.25 5.18
CA GLN A 585 27.17 15.57 6.01
C GLN A 585 25.77 15.51 5.37
N PHE A 586 25.28 16.67 4.90
CA PHE A 586 23.99 16.74 4.19
C PHE A 586 24.01 15.85 2.93
N ARG A 587 25.08 15.94 2.13
CA ARG A 587 25.24 15.15 0.89
C ARG A 587 25.25 13.66 1.21
N ASN A 588 25.98 13.21 2.23
CA ASN A 588 26.01 11.81 2.67
C ASN A 588 24.63 11.30 3.08
N ARG A 589 23.82 12.14 3.72
CA ARG A 589 22.45 11.81 4.11
C ARG A 589 21.55 11.63 2.90
N VAL A 590 21.42 12.65 2.06
CA VAL A 590 20.42 12.66 0.99
C VAL A 590 20.74 11.72 -0.17
N LYS A 591 22.01 11.34 -0.35
CA LYS A 591 22.40 10.27 -1.28
C LYS A 591 21.67 8.96 -0.97
N ARG A 592 21.45 8.65 0.31
CA ARG A 592 20.79 7.41 0.77
C ARG A 592 19.27 7.45 0.69
N TYR A 593 18.68 8.60 0.38
CA TYR A 593 17.23 8.77 0.38
C TYR A 593 16.54 8.23 -0.87
N VAL A 594 17.29 7.96 -1.94
CA VAL A 594 16.72 7.52 -3.22
C VAL A 594 16.91 6.03 -3.39
N GLY A 595 15.94 5.39 -4.02
CA GLY A 595 15.88 3.95 -4.19
C GLY A 595 16.24 3.49 -5.59
N ILE A 596 15.52 2.49 -6.05
CA ILE A 596 15.64 1.93 -7.40
C ILE A 596 14.31 2.01 -8.13
N TRP A 597 14.37 2.21 -9.44
CA TRP A 597 13.31 1.79 -10.34
C TRP A 597 13.58 0.33 -10.74
N CYS A 598 12.56 -0.52 -10.67
CA CYS A 598 12.69 -1.92 -11.04
C CYS A 598 11.47 -2.35 -11.86
N CYS A 599 11.65 -3.02 -13.01
CA CYS A 599 12.92 -3.43 -13.63
C CYS A 599 12.83 -3.54 -15.15
N VAL A 600 13.99 -3.47 -15.81
CA VAL A 600 14.16 -3.83 -17.24
C VAL A 600 14.01 -5.35 -17.40
N GLU A 601 13.09 -5.81 -18.25
CA GLU A 601 12.74 -7.23 -18.41
C GLU A 601 13.89 -8.11 -18.93
N THR A 602 14.71 -7.58 -19.83
CA THR A 602 15.71 -8.38 -20.57
C THR A 602 17.12 -8.23 -20.02
N HIS A 603 17.28 -7.77 -18.78
CA HIS A 603 18.59 -7.44 -18.21
C HIS A 603 18.72 -7.88 -16.76
N THR A 604 19.89 -8.39 -16.36
CA THR A 604 20.16 -8.88 -15.00
C THR A 604 21.50 -8.37 -14.49
N PRO A 605 21.55 -7.61 -13.37
CA PRO A 605 20.41 -7.12 -12.58
C PRO A 605 19.64 -6.00 -13.28
N GLY A 606 18.31 -6.08 -13.34
CA GLY A 606 17.47 -5.20 -14.17
C GLY A 606 17.04 -3.87 -13.54
N HIS A 607 17.38 -3.61 -12.28
CA HIS A 607 17.01 -2.36 -11.61
C HIS A 607 17.91 -1.20 -12.01
N ILE A 608 17.41 0.02 -11.87
CA ILE A 608 18.14 1.27 -12.15
C ILE A 608 18.12 2.11 -10.89
N TYR A 609 19.30 2.52 -10.40
CA TYR A 609 19.39 3.41 -9.25
C TYR A 609 18.95 4.83 -9.61
N TYR A 610 18.08 5.40 -8.80
CA TYR A 610 17.93 6.85 -8.76
C TYR A 610 19.20 7.45 -8.14
N ASP A 611 19.60 8.62 -8.61
CA ASP A 611 20.81 9.28 -8.15
C ASP A 611 20.53 10.74 -7.80
N MET A 612 20.55 11.04 -6.50
CA MET A 612 20.29 12.38 -5.97
C MET A 612 21.19 13.47 -6.59
N TYR A 613 22.38 13.10 -7.11
CA TYR A 613 23.37 14.01 -7.71
C TYR A 613 23.67 13.67 -9.18
N TRP A 614 22.70 13.11 -9.90
CA TRP A 614 22.80 12.82 -11.34
C TRP A 614 23.29 14.03 -12.16
N ASP A 615 22.87 15.25 -11.79
CA ASP A 615 23.16 16.50 -12.50
C ASP A 615 24.60 16.99 -12.35
N GLU A 616 25.37 16.40 -11.44
CA GLU A 616 26.78 16.68 -11.23
C GLU A 616 27.69 15.62 -11.89
N LYS A 617 27.12 14.61 -12.55
CA LYS A 617 27.84 13.48 -13.17
C LYS A 617 27.78 13.60 -14.70
N PRO A 618 28.87 14.05 -15.37
CA PRO A 618 28.89 14.15 -16.83
C PRO A 618 28.60 12.82 -17.50
N GLY A 619 27.65 12.81 -18.44
CA GLY A 619 27.29 11.61 -19.19
C GLY A 619 26.46 10.58 -18.42
N TRP A 620 25.94 10.92 -17.24
CA TRP A 620 25.02 10.06 -16.49
C TRP A 620 23.83 9.64 -17.35
N LYS A 621 23.44 8.36 -17.26
CA LYS A 621 22.28 7.78 -17.95
C LYS A 621 21.53 6.85 -17.00
N ALA A 622 20.22 6.79 -17.18
CA ALA A 622 19.37 5.81 -16.52
C ALA A 622 19.57 4.44 -17.18
N ALA A 623 20.51 3.64 -16.65
CA ALA A 623 20.80 2.31 -17.16
C ALA A 623 20.97 1.32 -16.00
N PRO A 624 20.55 0.07 -16.18
CA PRO A 624 20.80 -0.95 -15.17
C PRO A 624 22.30 -1.28 -15.08
N PRO A 625 22.78 -1.82 -13.95
CA PRO A 625 24.17 -2.23 -13.80
C PRO A 625 24.58 -3.25 -14.88
N ASN A 626 25.78 -3.11 -15.46
CA ASN A 626 26.25 -4.02 -16.52
C ASN A 626 26.45 -5.45 -16.02
N SER A 627 26.77 -5.61 -14.74
CA SER A 627 26.99 -6.90 -14.10
C SER A 627 26.65 -6.82 -12.61
N THR A 628 26.52 -7.98 -11.96
CA THR A 628 26.35 -8.06 -10.50
C THR A 628 27.53 -7.49 -9.70
N LYS A 629 28.71 -7.33 -10.32
CA LYS A 629 29.87 -6.69 -9.68
C LYS A 629 29.76 -5.17 -9.66
N ASP A 630 29.07 -4.61 -10.65
CA ASP A 630 28.81 -3.17 -10.77
C ASP A 630 27.53 -2.75 -10.03
N ASP A 631 26.84 -3.73 -9.42
CA ASP A 631 25.58 -3.53 -8.72
C ASP A 631 25.82 -3.01 -7.31
N HIS A 632 25.99 -1.70 -7.22
CA HIS A 632 26.09 -0.99 -5.97
C HIS A 632 25.35 0.34 -6.05
N PRO A 633 24.78 0.83 -4.93
CA PRO A 633 24.21 2.17 -4.89
C PRO A 633 25.23 3.25 -5.31
N PRO A 634 24.78 4.38 -5.89
CA PRO A 634 25.65 5.41 -6.45
C PRO A 634 26.41 6.28 -5.42
N TRP A 635 26.57 5.84 -4.16
CA TRP A 635 27.14 6.62 -3.05
C TRP A 635 28.11 5.87 -2.16
#